data_AF-A0A2G9G220-F1
#
_entry.id   AF-A0A2G9G220-F1
#
_cell.length_a   1.000
_cell.length_b   1.000
_cell.length_c   1.000
_cell.angle_alpha   90.00
_cell.angle_beta   90.00
_cell.angle_gamma   90.00
#
_symmetry.space_group_name_H-M   'P 1'
#
loop_
_entity.id
_entity.type
_entity.pdbx_description
1 polymer ?
#
loop_
_entity_poly.entity_id
_entity_poly.type
_entity_poly.pdbx_seq_one_letter_code
_entity_poly.pdbx_strand_id
1 'polypeptide(L)'
;MMNYTSTASVPLMDSIFLLGEGDRTSFLQQMMHSFGSSYICLWDSYLPQPSNCLVAFDGLYREDSNQPSSSSGSLTRQLFDAYRESVIYVDSGRIPGFAFKNNLPYMELKLHDLERLASNQVQLQFYQEAGIKVGPFITKE
;
A
#
# COMPACT_ATOMS: atom_id res chain seq x y z
N MET A 1 23.95 -1.49 -34.88
CA MET A 1 24.43 -2.31 -33.75
C MET A 1 23.82 -1.70 -32.49
N MET A 2 22.76 -2.30 -31.98
CA MET A 2 21.96 -1.77 -30.87
C MET A 2 22.67 -2.05 -29.55
N ASN A 3 22.97 -1.01 -28.78
CA ASN A 3 23.33 -1.12 -27.38
C ASN A 3 22.16 -0.56 -26.56
N TYR A 4 21.26 -1.44 -26.14
CA TYR A 4 20.34 -1.13 -25.04
C TYR A 4 21.05 -1.55 -23.75
N THR A 5 21.62 -0.57 -23.06
CA THR A 5 22.09 -0.73 -21.69
C THR A 5 20.93 -1.16 -20.81
N SER A 6 21.10 -2.34 -20.21
CA SER A 6 20.21 -2.97 -19.24
C SER A 6 19.77 -1.98 -18.15
N THR A 7 18.47 -1.75 -18.05
CA THR A 7 17.83 -1.03 -16.95
C THR A 7 17.88 -1.88 -15.69
N ALA A 8 18.91 -1.67 -14.86
CA ALA A 8 18.91 -2.13 -13.48
C ALA A 8 18.00 -1.21 -12.65
N SER A 9 16.72 -1.56 -12.51
CA SER A 9 15.78 -0.84 -11.64
C SER A 9 15.28 -1.68 -10.47
N VAL A 10 16.11 -2.59 -9.93
CA VAL A 10 15.71 -3.55 -8.88
C VAL A 10 16.26 -3.27 -7.45
N PRO A 11 17.25 -2.39 -7.15
CA PRO A 11 17.68 -2.20 -5.74
C PRO A 11 16.93 -1.12 -4.94
N LEU A 12 15.94 -0.43 -5.52
CA LEU A 12 15.32 0.74 -4.87
C LEU A 12 14.20 0.37 -3.88
N MET A 13 13.49 -0.75 -4.10
CA MET A 13 12.34 -1.12 -3.28
C MET A 13 12.71 -1.68 -1.90
N ASP A 14 13.78 -2.46 -1.76
CA ASP A 14 14.17 -2.96 -0.43
C ASP A 14 14.80 -1.88 0.45
N SER A 15 15.41 -0.86 -0.17
CA SER A 15 16.08 0.22 0.55
C SER A 15 15.10 1.06 1.38
N ILE A 16 13.81 1.10 1.03
CA ILE A 16 12.79 1.84 1.78
C ILE A 16 12.61 1.29 3.21
N PHE A 17 12.79 -0.02 3.41
CA PHE A 17 12.68 -0.67 4.72
C PHE A 17 13.86 -0.33 5.63
N LEU A 18 14.98 0.15 5.05
CA LEU A 18 16.17 0.59 5.77
C LEU A 18 16.16 2.08 6.10
N LEU A 19 15.23 2.86 5.52
CA LEU A 19 15.09 4.29 5.79
C LEU A 19 14.55 4.52 7.20
N GLY A 20 15.06 5.58 7.86
CA GLY A 20 14.46 6.11 9.08
C GLY A 20 13.02 6.60 8.82
N GLU A 21 12.20 6.66 9.87
CA GLU A 21 10.77 7.00 9.76
C GLU A 21 10.50 8.31 9.00
N GLY A 22 11.30 9.35 9.25
CA GLY A 22 11.15 10.65 8.57
C GLY A 22 11.50 10.62 7.08
N ASP A 23 12.60 9.96 6.72
CA ASP A 23 13.03 9.80 5.32
C ASP A 23 12.04 8.90 4.55
N ARG A 24 11.59 7.83 5.21
CA ARG A 24 10.59 6.91 4.66
C ARG A 24 9.25 7.60 4.42
N THR A 25 8.78 8.39 5.39
CA THR A 25 7.57 9.21 5.24
C THR A 25 7.70 10.16 4.05
N SER A 26 8.83 10.86 3.94
CA SER A 26 9.08 11.79 2.84
C SER A 26 9.09 11.07 1.47
N PHE A 27 9.73 9.90 1.41
CA PHE A 27 9.75 9.06 0.21
C PHE A 27 8.35 8.56 -0.17
N LEU A 28 7.57 8.05 0.79
CA LEU A 28 6.20 7.60 0.57
C LEU A 28 5.30 8.75 0.09
N GLN A 29 5.46 9.95 0.64
CA GLN A 29 4.74 11.14 0.16
C GLN A 29 5.08 11.47 -1.30
N GLN A 30 6.36 11.41 -1.69
CA GLN A 30 6.78 11.63 -3.06
C GLN A 30 6.19 10.58 -4.01
N MET A 31 6.19 9.31 -3.61
CA MET A 31 5.57 8.22 -4.37
C MET A 31 4.07 8.45 -4.56
N MET A 32 3.34 8.75 -3.48
CA MET A 32 1.91 9.07 -3.55
C MET A 32 1.63 10.20 -4.54
N HIS A 33 2.43 11.27 -4.47
CA HIS A 33 2.33 12.40 -5.39
C HIS A 33 2.59 11.99 -6.85
N SER A 34 3.63 11.20 -7.10
CA SER A 34 3.98 10.73 -8.45
C SER A 34 2.90 9.84 -9.05
N PHE A 35 2.23 9.03 -8.24
CA PHE A 35 1.17 8.13 -8.68
C PHE A 35 -0.23 8.76 -8.64
N GLY A 36 -0.36 10.00 -8.16
CA GLY A 36 -1.65 10.66 -7.98
C GLY A 36 -2.57 9.92 -6.99
N SER A 37 -2.00 9.22 -6.01
CA SER A 37 -2.75 8.43 -5.03
C SER A 37 -2.99 9.20 -3.73
N SER A 38 -4.15 8.98 -3.12
CA SER A 38 -4.51 9.49 -1.80
C SER A 38 -4.00 8.59 -0.66
N TYR A 39 -3.49 7.39 -0.94
CA TYR A 39 -2.86 6.53 0.06
C TYR A 39 -1.69 5.71 -0.49
N ILE A 40 -0.85 5.19 0.40
CA ILE A 40 0.16 4.17 0.10
C ILE A 40 0.38 3.30 1.34
N CYS A 41 0.55 1.99 1.14
CA CYS A 41 0.94 1.07 2.20
C CYS A 41 2.21 0.32 1.80
N LEU A 42 3.10 0.17 2.78
CA LEU A 42 4.31 -0.63 2.70
C LEU A 42 4.06 -1.92 3.48
N TRP A 43 4.00 -3.04 2.77
CA TRP A 43 3.73 -4.36 3.36
C TRP A 43 5.01 -5.18 3.44
N ASP A 44 5.25 -5.78 4.59
CA ASP A 44 6.36 -6.70 4.82
C ASP A 44 5.85 -8.10 5.15
N SER A 45 6.65 -9.11 4.82
CA SER A 45 6.38 -10.49 5.20
C SER A 45 6.67 -10.68 6.70
N TYR A 46 5.78 -11.37 7.41
CA TYR A 46 5.98 -11.65 8.83
C TYR A 46 7.15 -12.64 9.01
N LEU A 47 7.95 -12.50 10.08
CA LEU A 47 9.05 -13.42 10.39
C LEU A 47 8.72 -14.27 11.63
N PRO A 48 9.18 -15.54 11.71
CA PRO A 48 10.11 -16.22 10.79
C PRO A 48 9.44 -16.79 9.52
N GLN A 49 10.18 -16.84 8.42
CA GLN A 49 9.77 -17.53 7.19
C GLN A 49 9.59 -19.05 7.43
N PRO A 50 8.65 -19.72 6.76
CA PRO A 50 7.76 -19.23 5.71
C PRO A 50 6.43 -18.74 6.29
N SER A 51 6.30 -17.43 6.46
CA SER A 51 5.03 -16.82 6.84
C SER A 51 4.31 -16.41 5.57
N ASN A 52 3.16 -17.04 5.27
CA ASN A 52 2.32 -16.65 4.13
C ASN A 52 1.47 -15.41 4.44
N CYS A 53 1.90 -14.58 5.39
CA CYS A 53 1.17 -13.41 5.85
C CYS A 53 2.01 -12.14 5.72
N LEU A 54 1.32 -11.07 5.33
CA LEU A 54 1.81 -9.71 5.22
C LEU A 54 1.24 -8.88 6.35
N VAL A 55 2.08 -8.01 6.89
CA VAL A 55 1.73 -6.99 7.87
C VAL A 55 2.16 -5.63 7.35
N ALA A 56 1.40 -4.58 7.68
CA ALA A 56 1.80 -3.24 7.28
C ALA A 56 3.03 -2.82 8.11
N PHE A 57 4.12 -2.53 7.41
CA PHE A 57 5.32 -1.97 8.01
C PHE A 57 5.19 -0.45 8.16
N ASP A 58 4.67 0.21 7.14
CA ASP A 58 4.36 1.63 7.17
C ASP A 58 3.21 1.96 6.21
N GLY A 59 2.67 3.17 6.29
CA GLY A 59 1.67 3.63 5.36
C GLY A 59 1.24 5.07 5.62
N LEU A 60 0.85 5.76 4.55
CA LEU A 60 0.35 7.11 4.59
C LEU A 60 -1.01 7.20 3.91
N TYR A 61 -1.89 8.00 4.48
CA TYR A 61 -3.16 8.39 3.88
C TYR A 61 -3.29 9.90 3.95
N ARG A 62 -3.56 10.51 2.80
CA ARG A 62 -3.85 11.94 2.67
C ARG A 62 -5.36 12.13 2.78
N GLU A 63 -5.76 12.77 3.85
CA GLU A 63 -7.12 13.26 4.01
C GLU A 63 -7.28 14.55 3.22
N ASP A 64 -8.30 14.63 2.37
CA ASP A 64 -8.68 15.92 1.76
C ASP A 64 -9.19 16.84 2.87
N SER A 65 -8.46 17.92 3.11
CA SER A 65 -8.56 18.83 4.27
C SER A 65 -9.85 19.65 4.37
N ASN A 66 -10.95 19.23 3.73
CA ASN A 66 -12.22 19.94 3.71
C ASN A 66 -13.17 19.57 4.86
N GLN A 67 -12.75 18.73 5.82
CA GLN A 67 -13.54 18.39 7.01
C GLN A 67 -12.91 18.94 8.29
N PRO A 68 -13.69 19.57 9.19
CA PRO A 68 -13.18 20.08 10.45
C PRO A 68 -12.68 18.92 11.33
N SER A 69 -11.48 19.09 11.88
CA SER A 69 -10.78 18.08 12.68
C SER A 69 -11.59 17.68 13.92
N SER A 70 -12.23 16.51 13.88
CA SER A 70 -12.69 15.83 15.10
C SER A 70 -11.51 15.08 15.72
N SER A 71 -11.43 15.04 17.05
CA SER A 71 -10.32 14.46 17.82
C SER A 71 -10.09 12.96 17.61
N SER A 72 -10.97 12.28 16.85
CA SER A 72 -10.90 10.86 16.53
C SER A 72 -10.51 10.56 15.06
N GLY A 73 -10.18 11.60 14.27
CA GLY A 73 -9.97 11.49 12.82
C GLY A 73 -11.29 11.31 12.05
N SER A 74 -11.27 11.46 10.71
CA SER A 74 -12.42 11.05 9.89
C SER A 74 -12.64 9.54 9.97
N LEU A 75 -13.86 9.07 9.66
CA LEU A 75 -14.16 7.65 9.49
C LEU A 75 -13.13 6.99 8.56
N THR A 76 -12.77 7.66 7.47
CA THR A 76 -11.81 7.16 6.49
C THR A 76 -10.41 6.97 7.08
N ARG A 77 -9.98 7.87 7.97
CA ARG A 77 -8.71 7.73 8.70
C ARG A 77 -8.74 6.53 9.65
N GLN A 78 -9.84 6.34 10.38
CA GLN A 78 -10.00 5.19 11.28
C GLN A 78 -9.98 3.87 10.51
N LEU A 79 -10.65 3.82 9.35
CA LEU A 79 -10.64 2.66 8.46
C LEU A 79 -9.24 2.37 7.90
N PHE A 80 -8.47 3.41 7.56
CA PHE A 80 -7.07 3.26 7.13
C PHE A 80 -6.19 2.67 8.23
N ASP A 81 -6.28 3.20 9.45
CA ASP A 81 -5.48 2.75 10.58
C ASP A 81 -5.83 1.28 10.92
N ALA A 82 -7.12 0.93 10.95
CA ALA A 82 -7.58 -0.45 11.13
C ALA A 82 -7.17 -1.39 9.96
N TYR A 83 -7.13 -0.87 8.72
CA TYR A 83 -6.65 -1.64 7.58
C TYR A 83 -5.16 -1.97 7.72
N ARG A 84 -4.33 -1.02 8.18
CA ARG A 84 -2.90 -1.25 8.44
C ARG A 84 -2.65 -2.28 9.54
N GLU A 85 -3.53 -2.36 10.54
CA GLU A 85 -3.45 -3.37 11.60
C GLU A 85 -3.88 -4.77 11.15
N SER A 86 -4.36 -4.93 9.92
CA SER A 86 -4.81 -6.22 9.39
C SER A 86 -3.64 -7.14 9.02
N VAL A 87 -3.82 -8.44 9.27
CA VAL A 87 -2.94 -9.51 8.77
C VAL A 87 -3.53 -10.06 7.47
N ILE A 88 -2.74 -10.03 6.39
CA ILE A 88 -3.19 -10.40 5.05
C ILE A 88 -2.47 -11.67 4.59
N TYR A 89 -3.19 -12.66 4.07
CA TYR A 89 -2.56 -13.86 3.53
C TYR A 89 -2.20 -13.70 2.04
N VAL A 90 -0.95 -13.98 1.68
CA VAL A 90 -0.42 -13.88 0.30
C VAL A 90 -1.19 -14.80 -0.66
N ASP A 91 -1.54 -16.00 -0.20
CA ASP A 91 -2.20 -17.02 -1.04
C ASP A 91 -3.69 -16.78 -1.27
N SER A 92 -4.27 -15.76 -0.63
CA SER A 92 -5.70 -15.47 -0.77
C SER A 92 -6.11 -14.95 -2.15
N GLY A 93 -5.14 -14.53 -2.98
CA GLY A 93 -5.41 -13.85 -4.25
C GLY A 93 -6.04 -12.47 -4.07
N ARG A 94 -6.04 -11.94 -2.84
CA ARG A 94 -6.60 -10.65 -2.46
C ARG A 94 -5.48 -9.63 -2.29
N ILE A 95 -5.82 -8.36 -2.40
CA ILE A 95 -4.86 -7.26 -2.19
C ILE A 95 -4.64 -7.04 -0.70
N PRO A 96 -3.41 -6.80 -0.22
CA PRO A 96 -2.15 -6.61 -0.94
C PRO A 96 -1.42 -7.89 -1.40
N GLY A 97 -1.80 -9.08 -0.92
CA GLY A 97 -1.11 -10.35 -1.24
C GLY A 97 -0.96 -10.63 -2.74
N PHE A 98 -1.95 -10.25 -3.54
CA PHE A 98 -1.89 -10.33 -5.00
C PHE A 98 -0.79 -9.43 -5.60
N ALA A 99 -0.62 -8.20 -5.11
CA ALA A 99 0.43 -7.30 -5.57
C ALA A 99 1.82 -7.84 -5.20
N PHE A 100 1.94 -8.35 -3.96
CA PHE A 100 3.15 -9.00 -3.45
C PHE A 100 3.58 -10.17 -4.33
N LYS A 101 2.67 -11.12 -4.60
CA LYS A 101 2.98 -12.33 -5.37
C LYS A 101 3.40 -12.04 -6.82
N ASN A 102 2.97 -10.91 -7.38
CA ASN A 102 3.27 -10.53 -8.76
C ASN A 102 4.37 -9.46 -8.86
N ASN A 103 5.04 -9.12 -7.75
CA ASN A 103 6.08 -8.08 -7.70
C ASN A 103 5.62 -6.75 -8.32
N LEU A 104 4.40 -6.31 -7.98
CA LEU A 104 3.79 -5.10 -8.54
C LEU A 104 3.94 -3.92 -7.56
N PRO A 105 4.72 -2.88 -7.91
CA PRO A 105 4.87 -1.64 -7.13
C PRO A 105 3.57 -0.84 -6.93
N TYR A 106 2.62 -1.11 -7.81
CA TYR A 106 1.49 -0.24 -8.06
C TYR A 106 0.43 -1.02 -8.80
N MET A 107 -0.83 -0.80 -8.42
CA MET A 107 -1.97 -1.43 -9.07
C MET A 107 -3.10 -0.42 -9.21
N GLU A 108 -3.55 -0.23 -10.45
CA GLU A 108 -4.82 0.44 -10.71
C GLU A 108 -5.94 -0.59 -10.60
N LEU A 109 -6.95 -0.29 -9.80
CA LEU A 109 -8.08 -1.17 -9.56
C LEU A 109 -9.37 -0.42 -9.78
N LYS A 110 -10.17 -0.91 -10.71
CA LYS A 110 -11.53 -0.40 -10.88
C LYS A 110 -12.36 -0.77 -9.64
N LEU A 111 -13.39 0.01 -9.34
CA LEU A 111 -14.24 -0.20 -8.17
C LEU A 111 -14.77 -1.65 -8.05
N HIS A 112 -15.18 -2.24 -9.17
CA HIS A 112 -15.65 -3.64 -9.20
C HIS A 112 -14.55 -4.66 -8.84
N ASP A 113 -13.29 -4.40 -9.16
CA ASP A 113 -12.18 -5.26 -8.80
C ASP A 113 -11.81 -5.07 -7.32
N LEU A 114 -12.02 -3.87 -6.76
CA LEU A 114 -11.78 -3.62 -5.33
C LEU A 114 -12.69 -4.48 -4.45
N GLU A 115 -13.98 -4.56 -4.77
CA GLU A 115 -14.93 -5.41 -4.05
C GLU A 115 -14.53 -6.89 -4.09
N ARG A 116 -14.07 -7.36 -5.25
CA ARG A 116 -13.69 -8.76 -5.45
C ARG A 116 -12.35 -9.11 -4.80
N LEU A 117 -11.41 -8.16 -4.81
CA LEU A 117 -10.02 -8.39 -4.38
C LEU A 117 -9.75 -7.93 -2.94
N ALA A 118 -10.68 -7.25 -2.28
CA ALA A 118 -10.51 -6.85 -0.88
C ALA A 118 -10.30 -8.06 0.04
N SER A 119 -9.25 -8.01 0.85
CA SER A 119 -8.88 -9.01 1.85
C SER A 119 -9.88 -9.14 2.98
N ASN A 120 -10.41 -8.01 3.44
CA ASN A 120 -11.38 -7.95 4.53
C ASN A 120 -12.34 -6.77 4.37
N GLN A 121 -13.36 -6.71 5.22
CA GLN A 121 -14.38 -5.67 5.17
C GLN A 121 -13.82 -4.27 5.46
N VAL A 122 -12.83 -4.15 6.36
CA VAL A 122 -12.21 -2.88 6.74
C VAL A 122 -11.51 -2.25 5.54
N GLN A 123 -10.74 -3.05 4.79
CA GLN A 123 -10.10 -2.63 3.56
C GLN A 123 -11.12 -2.17 2.51
N LEU A 124 -12.21 -2.93 2.34
CA LEU A 124 -13.25 -2.57 1.38
C LEU A 124 -13.91 -1.23 1.73
N GLN A 125 -14.29 -1.06 2.99
CA GLN A 125 -14.89 0.17 3.49
C GLN A 125 -13.92 1.36 3.35
N PHE A 126 -12.64 1.16 3.70
CA PHE A 126 -11.62 2.18 3.49
C PHE A 126 -11.58 2.63 2.02
N TYR A 127 -11.53 1.70 1.07
CA TYR A 127 -11.48 2.04 -0.34
C TYR A 127 -12.73 2.75 -0.85
N GLN A 128 -13.91 2.36 -0.39
CA GLN A 128 -15.17 3.01 -0.76
C GLN A 128 -15.24 4.44 -0.21
N GLU A 129 -14.96 4.63 1.08
CA GLU A 129 -15.03 5.93 1.76
C GLU A 129 -13.93 6.90 1.30
N ALA A 130 -12.73 6.40 0.99
CA ALA A 130 -11.64 7.21 0.44
C ALA A 130 -11.75 7.42 -1.09
N GLY A 131 -12.76 6.84 -1.76
CA GLY A 131 -12.92 6.93 -3.20
C GLY A 131 -11.72 6.36 -3.98
N ILE A 132 -11.03 5.37 -3.42
CA ILE A 132 -9.83 4.77 -3.99
C ILE A 132 -10.18 4.11 -5.32
N LYS A 133 -9.48 4.50 -6.37
CA LYS A 133 -9.52 3.86 -7.71
C LYS A 133 -8.15 3.35 -8.14
N VAL A 134 -7.13 3.63 -7.33
CA VAL A 134 -5.71 3.51 -7.62
C VAL A 134 -5.00 3.28 -6.29
N GLY A 135 -4.18 2.24 -6.18
CA GLY A 135 -3.43 1.95 -4.96
C GLY A 135 -1.96 1.64 -5.25
N PRO A 136 -1.00 2.50 -4.83
CA PRO A 136 0.40 2.13 -4.78
C PRO A 136 0.60 1.13 -3.63
N PHE A 137 1.27 0.02 -3.93
CA PHE A 137 1.61 -1.02 -2.98
C PHE A 137 3.10 -1.27 -3.09
N ILE A 138 3.85 -0.96 -2.03
CA ILE A 138 5.27 -1.31 -2.00
C ILE A 138 5.41 -2.59 -1.20
N THR A 139 6.05 -3.59 -1.79
CA THR A 139 6.27 -4.91 -1.19
C THR A 139 7.75 -5.23 -1.20
N LYS A 140 8.23 -5.84 -0.11
CA LYS A 140 9.59 -6.38 -0.01
C LYS A 140 9.65 -7.78 -0.59
N GLU A 141 10.73 -8.15 -1.27
CA GLU A 141 11.03 -9.55 -1.59
C GLU A 141 11.54 -10.34 -0.38
#